data_AF-A0A507EIN4-F1
#
_entry.id   AF-A0A507EIN4-F1
#
_cell.length_a   1.000
_cell.length_b   1.000
_cell.length_c   1.000
_cell.angle_alpha   90.00
_cell.angle_beta   90.00
_cell.angle_gamma   90.00
#
_symmetry.space_group_name_H-M   'P 1'
#
loop_
_entity.id
_entity.type
_entity.pdbx_description
1 polymer ?
#
loop_
_entity_poly.entity_id
_entity_poly.type
_entity_poly.pdbx_seq_one_letter_code
_entity_poly.pdbx_strand_id
1 'polypeptide(L)'
;MYSVRSIRPLDRCTSRCCLLIPLKRRDIQSSSSTQANRPKSSPNPHPSSSLLVSSPHPVSHIRLLRFGEETDSLPDVERSWKRHRERVQRWHHEFWESNNKHFQDAKLSFELEIRKSHNRLPTSTELSSFYKEYLNASYERHARYNSDWWKENADMLFPAFRAEMSALMRSAGTTMIALDAWWQRMGHAIVRVGGGYRAQGVTMR
;
A
#
# COMPACT_ATOMS: atom_id res chain seq x y z
N MET A 1 -14.05 -49.11 0.80
CA MET A 1 -15.35 -49.73 1.14
C MET A 1 -15.35 -50.03 2.64
N TYR A 2 -16.27 -49.37 3.36
CA TYR A 2 -16.89 -49.59 4.69
C TYR A 2 -16.17 -50.50 5.71
N SER A 3 -16.06 -50.19 7.01
CA SER A 3 -17.14 -49.76 7.91
C SER A 3 -16.57 -49.36 9.29
N VAL A 4 -17.08 -48.27 9.85
CA VAL A 4 -16.83 -47.78 11.21
C VAL A 4 -17.98 -48.22 12.10
N ARG A 5 -17.70 -48.80 13.28
CA ARG A 5 -18.70 -48.96 14.35
C ARG A 5 -18.35 -48.11 15.58
N SER A 6 -19.30 -47.23 15.86
CA SER A 6 -19.49 -46.35 17.02
C SER A 6 -19.53 -47.08 18.35
N ILE A 7 -18.89 -46.52 19.40
CA ILE A 7 -19.41 -46.50 20.78
C ILE A 7 -18.92 -45.22 21.51
N ARG A 8 -19.84 -44.39 22.01
CA ARG A 8 -19.68 -43.61 23.27
C ARG A 8 -20.71 -44.16 24.28
N PRO A 9 -20.46 -44.07 25.59
CA PRO A 9 -21.08 -42.98 26.40
C PRO A 9 -20.05 -42.34 27.38
N LEU A 10 -20.05 -41.02 27.59
CA LEU A 10 -20.79 -40.23 28.60
C LEU A 10 -20.52 -40.62 30.06
N ASP A 11 -19.82 -39.73 30.79
CA ASP A 11 -20.12 -39.21 32.14
C ASP A 11 -18.97 -38.23 32.52
N ARG A 12 -19.12 -36.91 32.60
CA ARG A 12 -19.96 -36.02 33.45
C ARG A 12 -19.55 -36.04 34.94
N CYS A 13 -18.72 -35.06 35.33
CA CYS A 13 -18.68 -34.47 36.69
C CYS A 13 -17.85 -33.16 36.65
N THR A 14 -18.42 -31.98 36.38
CA THR A 14 -19.01 -30.98 37.31
C THR A 14 -18.12 -30.47 38.45
N SER A 15 -17.53 -29.28 38.27
CA SER A 15 -17.67 -28.12 39.16
C SER A 15 -16.86 -26.94 38.58
N ARG A 16 -17.54 -25.89 38.05
CA ARG A 16 -17.72 -24.55 38.67
C ARG A 16 -16.39 -23.82 38.87
N CYS A 17 -16.14 -22.58 38.46
CA CYS A 17 -16.88 -21.43 37.93
C CYS A 17 -15.74 -20.44 37.55
N CYS A 18 -15.71 -19.71 36.43
CA CYS A 18 -16.39 -18.43 36.23
C CYS A 18 -15.87 -17.76 34.94
N LEU A 19 -16.80 -17.11 34.22
CA LEU A 19 -16.62 -16.02 33.25
C LEU A 19 -16.00 -16.34 31.87
N LEU A 20 -16.85 -16.89 30.98
CA LEU A 20 -16.66 -16.87 29.53
C LEU A 20 -17.15 -15.55 28.93
N ILE A 21 -16.25 -14.81 28.27
CA ILE A 21 -16.62 -13.94 27.15
C ILE A 21 -16.66 -14.85 25.91
N PRO A 22 -17.79 -14.98 25.18
CA PRO A 22 -17.82 -15.81 23.99
C PRO A 22 -17.13 -15.06 22.84
N LEU A 23 -15.84 -15.32 22.61
CA LEU A 23 -15.21 -15.03 21.32
C LEU A 23 -15.78 -16.00 20.28
N LYS A 24 -16.69 -15.49 19.45
CA LYS A 24 -17.28 -16.21 18.33
C LYS A 24 -16.18 -16.57 17.33
N ARG A 25 -15.68 -17.80 17.40
CA ARG A 25 -14.77 -18.42 16.44
C ARG A 25 -15.48 -18.45 15.09
N ARG A 26 -15.06 -17.61 14.14
CA ARG A 26 -15.53 -17.68 12.75
C ARG A 26 -14.81 -18.85 12.09
N ASP A 27 -15.52 -19.96 11.94
CA ASP A 27 -15.11 -21.03 11.05
C ASP A 27 -15.13 -20.52 9.60
N ILE A 28 -13.99 -20.64 8.93
CA ILE A 28 -13.85 -20.35 7.50
C ILE A 28 -14.45 -21.55 6.76
N GLN A 29 -15.73 -21.45 6.39
CA GLN A 29 -16.33 -22.36 5.43
C GLN A 29 -15.91 -21.93 4.02
N SER A 30 -15.14 -22.77 3.34
CA SER A 30 -14.91 -22.68 1.90
C SER A 30 -16.19 -23.09 1.16
N SER A 31 -17.05 -22.13 0.85
CA SER A 31 -18.18 -22.34 -0.07
C SER A 31 -17.80 -21.85 -1.46
N SER A 32 -17.49 -22.80 -2.33
CA SER A 32 -17.54 -22.64 -3.78
C SER A 32 -18.98 -22.35 -4.21
N SER A 33 -19.29 -21.15 -4.68
CA SER A 33 -20.54 -20.86 -5.36
C SER A 33 -20.39 -19.71 -6.37
N THR A 34 -20.47 -20.10 -7.63
CA THR A 34 -21.21 -19.42 -8.72
C THR A 34 -20.81 -17.99 -9.07
N GLN A 35 -20.04 -17.88 -10.16
CA GLN A 35 -19.94 -16.65 -10.95
C GLN A 35 -21.33 -16.30 -11.50
N ALA A 36 -21.93 -15.24 -10.96
CA ALA A 36 -23.12 -14.61 -11.52
C ALA A 36 -22.81 -13.13 -11.79
N ASN A 37 -22.79 -12.80 -13.08
CA ASN A 37 -22.90 -11.47 -13.71
C ASN A 37 -23.00 -10.26 -12.75
N ARG A 38 -21.89 -9.55 -12.55
CA ARG A 38 -21.94 -8.12 -12.20
C ARG A 38 -22.00 -7.30 -13.50
N PRO A 39 -22.94 -6.35 -13.64
CA PRO A 39 -22.90 -5.40 -14.74
C PRO A 39 -21.62 -4.58 -14.62
N LYS A 40 -20.85 -4.48 -15.71
CA LYS A 40 -19.68 -3.61 -15.82
C LYS A 40 -20.16 -2.17 -15.63
N SER A 41 -19.92 -1.61 -14.46
CA SER A 41 -19.97 -0.16 -14.26
C SER A 41 -19.00 0.48 -15.25
N SER A 42 -19.49 1.43 -16.03
CA SER A 42 -18.72 2.21 -17.00
C SER A 42 -17.44 2.77 -16.36
N PRO A 43 -16.32 2.86 -17.10
CA PRO A 43 -15.13 3.50 -16.60
C PRO A 43 -15.38 5.00 -16.52
N ASN A 44 -15.67 5.52 -15.32
CA ASN A 44 -15.42 6.93 -15.05
C ASN A 44 -13.90 7.15 -15.21
N PRO A 45 -13.44 8.12 -16.02
CA PRO A 45 -12.04 8.49 -16.06
C PRO A 45 -11.75 9.37 -14.85
N HIS A 46 -11.87 8.81 -13.65
CA HIS A 46 -11.07 9.32 -12.55
C HIS A 46 -9.64 8.86 -12.87
N PRO A 47 -8.65 9.75 -12.93
CA PRO A 47 -7.27 9.31 -12.95
C PRO A 47 -7.03 8.68 -11.58
N SER A 48 -7.37 7.41 -11.42
CA SER A 48 -6.94 6.64 -10.27
C SER A 48 -5.44 6.47 -10.47
N SER A 49 -4.67 7.42 -9.97
CA SER A 49 -3.25 7.27 -9.67
C SER A 49 -3.12 6.24 -8.55
N SER A 50 -3.60 5.03 -8.81
CA SER A 50 -3.43 3.87 -7.96
C SER A 50 -1.93 3.64 -7.89
N LEU A 51 -1.33 4.00 -6.74
CA LEU A 51 0.06 3.68 -6.47
C LEU A 51 0.21 2.17 -6.60
N LEU A 52 0.85 1.73 -7.67
CA LEU A 52 0.99 0.30 -7.95
C LEU A 52 2.08 -0.26 -7.05
N VAL A 53 1.69 -1.14 -6.13
CA VAL A 53 2.61 -1.81 -5.20
C VAL A 53 3.00 -3.18 -5.75
N SER A 54 4.29 -3.48 -5.77
CA SER A 54 4.79 -4.79 -6.21
C SER A 54 4.47 -5.91 -5.22
N SER A 55 4.58 -7.16 -5.68
CA SER A 55 4.72 -8.31 -4.78
C SER A 55 5.96 -8.15 -3.88
N PRO A 56 6.00 -8.81 -2.72
CA PRO A 56 7.18 -8.82 -1.85
C PRO A 56 8.41 -9.35 -2.58
N HIS A 57 9.56 -8.70 -2.41
CA HIS A 57 10.82 -9.18 -2.96
C HIS A 57 11.29 -10.46 -2.24
N PRO A 58 11.81 -11.49 -2.94
CA PRO A 58 12.15 -12.79 -2.36
C PRO A 58 13.22 -12.75 -1.25
N VAL A 59 14.10 -11.76 -1.27
CA VAL A 59 15.21 -11.67 -0.29
C VAL A 59 14.97 -10.58 0.75
N SER A 60 14.70 -9.36 0.29
CA SER A 60 14.50 -8.20 1.18
C SER A 60 13.10 -8.15 1.81
N HIS A 61 12.12 -8.90 1.29
CA HIS A 61 10.70 -8.91 1.72
C HIS A 61 9.97 -7.56 1.59
N ILE A 62 10.63 -6.53 1.08
CA ILE A 62 10.03 -5.20 0.86
C ILE A 62 9.14 -5.21 -0.37
N ARG A 63 8.04 -4.47 -0.30
CA ARG A 63 7.17 -4.17 -1.44
C ARG A 63 7.57 -2.83 -2.04
N LEU A 64 7.89 -2.81 -3.33
CA LEU A 64 8.32 -1.61 -4.02
C LEU A 64 7.11 -0.87 -4.59
N LEU A 65 7.09 0.45 -4.43
CA LEU A 65 6.13 1.31 -5.11
C LEU A 65 6.60 1.56 -6.54
N ARG A 66 5.70 1.40 -7.50
CA ARG A 66 5.90 1.85 -8.88
C ARG A 66 5.34 3.27 -8.99
N PHE A 67 6.24 4.21 -9.18
CA PHE A 67 5.88 5.58 -9.55
C PHE A 67 5.48 5.59 -11.04
N GLY A 68 4.48 6.41 -11.40
CA GLY A 68 4.04 6.52 -12.80
C GLY A 68 5.16 7.01 -13.72
N GLU A 69 5.00 6.98 -15.04
CA GLU A 69 6.05 7.47 -15.94
C GLU A 69 6.30 8.97 -15.77
N GLU A 70 7.54 9.40 -16.00
CA GLU A 70 7.89 10.83 -16.00
C GLU A 70 7.49 11.40 -17.37
N THR A 71 6.55 12.35 -17.38
CA THR A 71 6.14 13.06 -18.59
C THR A 71 6.87 14.40 -18.65
N ASP A 72 7.23 14.89 -19.83
CA ASP A 72 7.90 16.19 -19.99
C ASP A 72 7.06 17.38 -19.47
N SER A 73 5.74 17.20 -19.34
CA SER A 73 4.80 18.17 -18.78
C SER A 73 4.81 18.27 -17.25
N LEU A 74 5.47 17.34 -16.54
CA LEU A 74 5.58 17.38 -15.08
C LEU A 74 6.55 18.49 -14.63
N PRO A 75 6.14 19.35 -13.68
CA PRO A 75 7.03 20.38 -13.13
C PRO A 75 8.27 19.77 -12.48
N ASP A 76 9.39 20.47 -12.59
CA ASP A 76 10.68 20.02 -12.06
C ASP A 76 10.67 19.70 -10.55
N VAL A 77 9.82 20.39 -9.78
CA VAL A 77 9.65 20.15 -8.33
C VAL A 77 9.03 18.78 -8.06
N GLU A 78 7.99 18.40 -8.80
CA GLU A 78 7.36 17.08 -8.66
C GLU A 78 8.28 15.98 -9.18
N ARG A 79 9.00 16.28 -10.27
CA ARG A 79 9.99 15.41 -10.88
C ARG A 79 11.12 15.07 -9.91
N SER A 80 11.73 16.08 -9.31
CA SER A 80 12.80 15.93 -8.33
C SER A 80 12.33 15.20 -7.07
N TRP A 81 11.14 15.52 -6.56
CA TRP A 81 10.56 14.81 -5.41
C TRP A 81 10.34 13.32 -5.70
N LYS A 82 9.78 12.98 -6.87
CA LYS A 82 9.58 11.60 -7.30
C LYS A 82 10.90 10.84 -7.40
N ARG A 83 11.92 11.41 -8.07
CA ARG A 83 13.26 10.82 -8.18
C ARG A 83 13.91 10.61 -6.81
N HIS A 84 13.71 11.54 -5.88
CA HIS A 84 14.19 11.41 -4.51
C HIS A 84 13.52 10.23 -3.79
N ARG A 85 12.20 10.06 -3.92
CA ARG A 85 11.47 8.90 -3.37
C ARG A 85 11.94 7.58 -3.96
N GLU A 86 12.16 7.53 -5.28
CA GLU A 86 12.70 6.35 -5.97
C GLU A 86 14.10 5.98 -5.45
N ARG A 87 14.97 6.98 -5.28
CA ARG A 87 16.32 6.80 -4.73
C ARG A 87 16.26 6.21 -3.32
N VAL A 88 15.47 6.79 -2.43
CA VAL A 88 15.37 6.32 -1.04
C VAL A 88 14.72 4.95 -0.95
N GLN A 89 13.70 4.66 -1.78
CA GLN A 89 13.13 3.32 -1.88
C GLN A 89 14.17 2.28 -2.31
N ARG A 90 15.00 2.62 -3.31
CA ARG A 90 16.08 1.74 -3.78
C ARG A 90 17.11 1.49 -2.68
N TRP A 91 17.59 2.54 -2.04
CA TRP A 91 18.54 2.44 -0.93
C TRP A 91 17.99 1.59 0.23
N HIS A 92 16.73 1.82 0.63
CA HIS A 92 16.04 1.03 1.64
C HIS A 92 15.99 -0.46 1.27
N HIS A 93 15.64 -0.74 0.01
CA HIS A 93 15.61 -2.10 -0.51
C HIS A 93 16.97 -2.77 -0.49
N GLU A 94 18.01 -2.12 -1.00
CA GLU A 94 19.38 -2.63 -1.06
C GLU A 94 19.93 -2.93 0.33
N PHE A 95 19.68 -2.05 1.32
CA PHE A 95 20.05 -2.27 2.70
C PHE A 95 19.44 -3.57 3.25
N TRP A 96 18.12 -3.74 3.12
CA TRP A 96 17.44 -4.93 3.64
C TRP A 96 17.76 -6.19 2.86
N GLU A 97 18.03 -6.09 1.57
CA GLU A 97 18.51 -7.23 0.78
C GLU A 97 19.87 -7.71 1.29
N SER A 98 20.83 -6.80 1.46
CA SER A 98 22.16 -7.10 1.99
C SER A 98 22.09 -7.62 3.41
N ASN A 99 21.30 -6.98 4.28
CA ASN A 99 21.16 -7.38 5.68
C ASN A 99 20.55 -8.78 5.81
N ASN A 100 19.53 -9.09 5.02
CA ASN A 100 18.89 -10.40 5.05
C ASN A 100 19.83 -11.49 4.52
N LYS A 101 20.61 -11.23 3.45
CA LYS A 101 21.65 -12.16 2.99
C LYS A 101 22.66 -12.45 4.10
N HIS A 102 23.21 -11.40 4.71
CA HIS A 102 24.16 -11.52 5.80
C HIS A 102 23.60 -12.32 7.00
N PHE A 103 22.32 -12.12 7.34
CA PHE A 103 21.65 -12.92 8.37
C PHE A 103 21.54 -14.39 8.00
N GLN A 104 21.11 -14.71 6.77
CA GLN A 104 20.99 -16.09 6.32
C GLN A 104 22.36 -16.79 6.32
N ASP A 105 23.40 -16.11 5.83
CA ASP A 105 24.77 -16.66 5.80
C ASP A 105 25.31 -16.92 7.22
N ALA A 106 25.11 -15.98 8.14
CA ALA A 106 25.51 -16.13 9.55
C ALA A 106 24.76 -17.30 10.22
N LYS A 107 23.45 -17.40 9.98
CA LYS A 107 22.61 -18.47 10.52
C LYS A 107 23.02 -19.84 9.98
N LEU A 108 23.25 -19.95 8.67
CA LEU A 108 23.71 -21.19 8.04
C LEU A 108 25.08 -21.59 8.58
N SER A 109 25.99 -20.64 8.78
CA SER A 109 27.32 -20.90 9.35
C SER A 109 27.21 -21.48 10.76
N PHE A 110 26.38 -20.88 11.60
CA PHE A 110 26.09 -21.38 12.95
C PHE A 110 25.46 -22.79 12.94
N GLU A 111 24.48 -23.05 12.07
CA GLU A 111 23.88 -24.37 11.93
C GLU A 111 24.91 -25.43 11.49
N LEU A 112 25.82 -25.07 10.59
CA LEU A 112 26.90 -25.96 10.14
C LEU A 112 27.92 -26.23 11.24
N GLU A 113 28.26 -25.24 12.07
CA GLU A 113 29.16 -25.41 13.21
C GLU A 113 28.59 -26.39 14.24
N ILE A 114 27.32 -26.21 14.64
CA ILE A 114 26.65 -27.13 15.57
C ILE A 114 26.54 -28.54 14.98
N ARG A 115 26.26 -28.65 13.67
CA ARG A 115 26.21 -29.94 12.99
C ARG A 115 27.57 -30.63 12.96
N LYS A 116 28.67 -29.88 12.83
CA LYS A 116 30.04 -30.43 12.87
C LYS A 116 30.46 -30.85 14.28
N SER A 117 30.12 -30.07 15.31
CA SER A 117 30.56 -30.33 16.68
C SER A 117 29.70 -31.36 17.42
N HIS A 118 28.38 -31.36 17.20
CA HIS A 118 27.43 -32.18 17.95
C HIS A 118 26.64 -33.17 17.09
N ASN A 119 26.85 -33.20 15.76
CA ASN A 119 26.14 -34.06 14.81
C ASN A 119 24.60 -34.00 14.94
N ARG A 120 24.07 -32.83 15.29
CA ARG A 120 22.63 -32.55 15.43
C ARG A 120 22.29 -31.16 14.93
N LEU A 121 21.00 -30.86 14.86
CA LEU A 121 20.52 -29.50 14.63
C LEU A 121 20.62 -28.64 15.92
N PRO A 122 20.72 -27.31 15.80
CA PRO A 122 20.69 -26.41 16.95
C PRO A 122 19.43 -26.56 17.81
N THR A 123 19.62 -26.54 19.12
CA THR A 123 18.52 -26.52 20.09
C THR A 123 17.95 -25.09 20.17
N SER A 124 16.70 -24.94 20.61
CA SER A 124 16.07 -23.62 20.77
C SER A 124 16.89 -22.63 21.62
N THR A 125 17.58 -23.12 22.66
CA THR A 125 18.42 -22.30 23.55
C THR A 125 19.69 -21.81 22.86
N GLU A 126 20.25 -22.61 21.97
CA GLU A 126 21.44 -22.25 21.20
C GLU A 126 21.07 -21.24 20.12
N LEU A 127 19.94 -21.45 19.44
CA LEU A 127 19.40 -20.49 18.46
C LEU A 127 19.05 -19.15 19.11
N SER A 128 18.46 -19.16 20.32
CA SER A 128 18.14 -17.91 21.02
C SER A 128 19.41 -17.14 21.41
N SER A 129 20.46 -17.83 21.82
CA SER A 129 21.77 -17.24 22.12
C SER A 129 22.40 -16.65 20.87
N PHE A 130 22.40 -17.39 19.76
CA PHE A 130 22.83 -16.90 18.44
C PHE A 130 22.07 -15.64 18.03
N TYR A 131 20.74 -15.62 18.15
CA TYR A 131 19.96 -14.44 17.78
C TYR A 131 20.32 -13.22 18.62
N LYS A 132 20.51 -13.39 19.93
CA LYS A 132 20.94 -12.30 20.81
C LYS A 132 22.31 -11.75 20.39
N GLU A 133 23.27 -12.63 20.13
CA GLU A 133 24.63 -12.25 19.73
C GLU A 133 24.64 -11.56 18.36
N TYR A 134 23.91 -12.09 17.38
CA TYR A 134 23.77 -11.49 16.06
C TYR A 134 23.14 -10.08 16.15
N LEU A 135 22.11 -9.91 16.96
CA LEU A 135 21.46 -8.61 17.16
C LEU A 135 22.41 -7.60 17.82
N ASN A 136 23.19 -8.04 18.81
CA ASN A 136 24.20 -7.19 19.43
C ASN A 136 25.30 -6.79 18.44
N ALA A 137 25.78 -7.74 17.62
CA ALA A 137 26.82 -7.48 16.62
C ALA A 137 26.34 -6.57 15.48
N SER A 138 25.06 -6.66 15.10
CA SER A 138 24.46 -5.83 14.04
C SER A 138 23.87 -4.52 14.55
N TYR A 139 23.91 -4.26 15.86
CA TYR A 139 23.28 -3.08 16.49
C TYR A 139 23.75 -1.77 15.86
N GLU A 140 25.06 -1.56 15.72
CA GLU A 140 25.60 -0.31 15.18
C GLU A 140 25.18 -0.09 13.72
N ARG A 141 25.16 -1.17 12.91
CA ARG A 141 24.70 -1.13 11.52
C ARG A 141 23.24 -0.68 11.44
N HIS A 142 22.37 -1.24 12.28
CA HIS A 142 20.96 -0.85 12.35
C HIS A 142 20.75 0.55 12.93
N ALA A 143 21.56 0.97 13.91
CA ALA A 143 21.50 2.32 14.46
C ALA A 143 21.86 3.37 13.40
N ARG A 144 22.93 3.15 12.63
CA ARG A 144 23.32 4.01 11.50
C ARG A 144 22.22 4.06 10.43
N TYR A 145 21.73 2.90 10.01
CA TYR A 145 20.62 2.82 9.06
C TYR A 145 19.38 3.58 9.55
N ASN A 146 18.97 3.40 10.81
CA ASN A 146 17.82 4.11 11.36
C ASN A 146 18.06 5.61 11.39
N SER A 147 19.26 6.06 11.77
CA SER A 147 19.63 7.48 11.73
C SER A 147 19.47 8.05 10.32
N ASP A 148 19.99 7.36 9.32
CA ASP A 148 19.91 7.81 7.92
C ASP A 148 18.48 7.73 7.38
N TRP A 149 17.69 6.73 7.79
CA TRP A 149 16.28 6.61 7.44
C TRP A 149 15.46 7.80 7.97
N TRP A 150 15.73 8.22 9.21
CA TRP A 150 15.11 9.41 9.78
C TRP A 150 15.51 10.69 9.03
N LYS A 151 16.79 10.83 8.67
CA LYS A 151 17.26 11.98 7.87
C LYS A 151 16.57 12.04 6.51
N GLU A 152 16.58 10.93 5.78
CA GLU A 152 15.95 10.86 4.45
C GLU A 152 14.44 11.16 4.50
N ASN A 153 13.74 10.67 5.53
CA ASN A 153 12.32 11.01 5.71
C ASN A 153 12.09 12.48 6.05
N ALA A 154 12.97 13.09 6.86
CA ALA A 154 12.88 14.50 7.19
C ALA A 154 13.18 15.38 5.96
N ASP A 155 14.22 15.03 5.20
CA ASP A 155 14.65 15.73 3.99
C ASP A 155 13.56 15.69 2.89
N MET A 156 12.74 14.64 2.87
CA MET A 156 11.61 14.53 1.95
C MET A 156 10.46 15.50 2.21
N LEU A 157 10.28 16.00 3.43
CA LEU A 157 9.08 16.76 3.82
C LEU A 157 8.94 18.07 3.04
N PHE A 158 10.04 18.81 2.89
CA PHE A 158 10.00 20.11 2.22
C PHE A 158 9.77 20.00 0.70
N PRO A 159 10.49 19.13 -0.05
CA PRO A 159 10.17 18.85 -1.44
C PRO A 159 8.75 18.31 -1.65
N ALA A 160 8.27 17.44 -0.75
CA ALA A 160 6.90 16.94 -0.80
C ALA A 160 5.88 18.08 -0.69
N PHE A 161 6.05 18.95 0.32
CA PHE A 161 5.17 20.10 0.49
C PHE A 161 5.14 21.01 -0.74
N ARG A 162 6.31 21.30 -1.33
CA ARG A 162 6.40 22.13 -2.54
C ARG A 162 5.76 21.47 -3.76
N ALA A 163 5.95 20.15 -3.93
CA ALA A 163 5.35 19.39 -5.01
C ALA A 163 3.81 19.38 -4.90
N GLU A 164 3.28 19.10 -3.71
CA GLU A 164 1.83 19.11 -3.45
C GLU A 164 1.23 20.52 -3.64
N MET A 165 1.91 21.57 -3.18
CA MET A 165 1.48 22.95 -3.42
C MET A 165 1.44 23.29 -4.92
N SER A 166 2.45 22.85 -5.68
CA SER A 166 2.47 23.03 -7.14
C SER A 166 1.28 22.33 -7.80
N ALA A 167 0.99 21.09 -7.41
CA ALA A 167 -0.16 20.33 -7.92
C ALA A 167 -1.49 21.01 -7.58
N LEU A 168 -1.65 21.49 -6.35
CA LEU A 168 -2.83 22.24 -5.91
C LEU A 168 -3.03 23.52 -6.73
N MET A 169 -1.98 24.33 -6.91
CA MET A 169 -2.06 25.56 -7.71
C MET A 169 -2.48 25.30 -9.17
N ARG A 170 -1.98 24.23 -9.80
CA ARG A 170 -2.39 23.85 -11.16
C ARG A 170 -3.84 23.40 -11.24
N SER A 171 -4.29 22.58 -10.28
CA SER A 171 -5.69 22.16 -10.22
C SER A 171 -6.63 23.35 -10.01
N ALA A 172 -6.28 24.29 -9.13
CA ALA A 172 -7.04 25.52 -8.89
C ALA A 172 -7.06 26.46 -10.12
N GLY A 173 -5.93 26.59 -10.83
CA GLY A 173 -5.88 27.35 -12.08
C GLY A 173 -6.80 26.76 -13.15
N THR A 174 -6.81 25.43 -13.26
CA THR A 174 -7.67 24.71 -14.22
C THR A 174 -9.15 24.90 -13.89
N THR A 175 -9.54 24.85 -12.62
CA THR A 175 -10.94 25.07 -12.21
C THR A 175 -11.38 26.51 -12.41
N MET A 176 -10.51 27.51 -12.16
CA MET A 176 -10.84 28.91 -12.44
C MET A 176 -11.04 29.16 -13.94
N ILE A 177 -10.18 28.62 -14.79
CA ILE A 177 -10.33 28.73 -16.26
C ILE A 177 -11.64 28.05 -16.71
N ALA A 178 -11.96 26.87 -16.15
CA ALA A 178 -13.20 26.17 -16.48
C ALA A 178 -14.46 26.94 -16.02
N LEU A 179 -14.42 27.56 -14.85
CA LEU A 179 -15.50 28.41 -14.33
C LEU A 179 -15.70 29.66 -15.19
N ASP A 180 -14.62 30.34 -15.57
CA ASP A 180 -14.68 31.51 -16.46
C ASP A 180 -15.25 31.14 -17.84
N ALA A 181 -14.77 30.04 -18.44
CA ALA A 181 -15.30 29.53 -19.70
C ALA A 181 -16.80 29.16 -19.61
N TRP A 182 -17.24 28.59 -18.47
CA TRP A 182 -18.66 28.34 -18.23
C TRP A 182 -19.46 29.64 -18.12
N TRP A 183 -18.93 30.66 -17.42
CA TRP A 183 -19.59 31.95 -17.23
C TRP A 183 -19.71 32.76 -18.52
N GLN A 184 -18.66 32.80 -19.33
CA GLN A 184 -18.68 33.39 -20.68
C GLN A 184 -19.72 32.71 -21.58
N ARG A 185 -19.80 31.37 -21.55
CA ARG A 185 -20.76 30.60 -22.36
C ARG A 185 -22.21 30.85 -21.93
N MET A 186 -22.46 31.00 -20.63
CA MET A 186 -23.80 31.36 -20.11
C MET A 186 -24.17 32.82 -20.40
N GLY A 187 -23.20 33.75 -20.37
CA GLY A 187 -23.42 35.16 -20.70
C GLY A 187 -23.91 35.36 -22.15
N HIS A 188 -23.36 34.63 -23.11
CA HIS A 188 -23.82 34.66 -24.52
C HIS A 188 -25.19 34.00 -24.74
N ALA A 189 -25.61 33.06 -23.89
CA ALA A 189 -26.92 32.42 -23.99
C ALA A 189 -28.06 33.34 -23.54
N ILE A 190 -27.81 34.22 -22.55
CA ILE A 190 -28.81 35.16 -22.02
C ILE A 190 -29.11 36.28 -23.03
N VAL A 191 -28.12 36.75 -23.79
CA VAL A 191 -28.32 37.83 -24.79
C VAL A 191 -29.17 37.39 -25.98
N ARG A 192 -29.26 36.08 -26.29
CA ARG A 192 -30.01 35.58 -27.45
C ARG A 192 -31.51 35.37 -27.21
N VAL A 193 -31.96 35.41 -25.94
CA VAL A 193 -33.39 35.24 -25.59
C VAL A 193 -34.17 36.57 -25.61
N GLY A 194 -33.48 37.72 -25.70
CA GLY A 194 -34.11 39.05 -25.64
C GLY A 194 -34.61 39.67 -26.95
N GLY A 195 -34.45 39.01 -28.11
CA GLY A 195 -34.73 39.62 -29.42
C GLY A 195 -35.66 38.78 -30.30
N GLY A 196 -36.96 38.74 -30.00
CA GLY A 196 -37.86 37.89 -30.79
C GLY A 196 -39.35 37.95 -30.50
N TYR A 197 -39.94 39.13 -30.27
CA TYR A 197 -41.39 39.28 -30.35
C TYR A 197 -41.73 40.23 -31.52
N ARG A 198 -41.87 39.65 -32.72
CA ARG A 198 -42.42 40.36 -33.88
C ARG A 198 -43.93 40.24 -33.81
N ALA A 199 -44.61 41.33 -33.43
CA ALA A 199 -46.07 41.39 -33.44
C ALA A 199 -46.60 41.16 -34.87
N GLN A 200 -47.34 40.08 -35.08
CA GLN A 200 -48.11 39.89 -36.31
C GLN A 200 -49.41 40.71 -36.17
N GLY A 201 -49.55 41.76 -36.98
CA GLY A 201 -50.77 42.54 -37.06
C GLY A 201 -51.89 41.70 -37.69
N VAL A 202 -52.94 41.45 -36.93
CA VAL A 202 -54.20 40.88 -37.43
C VAL A 202 -54.98 42.02 -38.08
N THR A 203 -55.12 41.99 -39.40
CA THR A 203 -56.06 42.86 -40.11
C THR A 203 -57.45 42.24 -40.01
N MET A 204 -58.38 42.87 -39.30
CA MET A 204 -59.80 42.55 -39.42
C MET A 204 -60.36 43.17 -40.69
N ARG A 205 -61.22 42.39 -41.36
CA ARG A 205 -61.93 42.75 -42.59
C ARG A 205 -63.40 42.95 -42.29
#